data_AF-A0A9E0UVM2-F1
#
_entry.id   AF-A0A9E0UVM2-F1
#
_cell.length_a   1.000
_cell.length_b   1.000
_cell.length_c   1.000
_cell.angle_alpha   90.00
_cell.angle_beta   90.00
_cell.angle_gamma   90.00
#
_symmetry.space_group_name_H-M   'P 1'
#
loop_
_entity.id
_entity.type
_entity.pdbx_description
1 polymer ?
#
loop_
_entity_poly.entity_id
_entity_poly.type
_entity_poly.pdbx_seq_one_letter_code
_entity_poly.pdbx_strand_id
1 'polypeptide(L)'
;MDISKKYLFEYYLSLQNDCIKELWKIKKNFKRRDIHNFRVCVKKINAFKSLLNFFKYGEKFDNELLRKLYNSAGKLRTNTLLKTELRALKISDKHLNEYFKTQSKKLAEKLEYQISSYSVGLKTIFKEEKTKLEFLLNESGNIENLSFKYLNNLFKKISEFEITNEKKKSPLHDLRKLMKEAGYNYDLICDAFYFLKDEVIMRQIDNLNKILGAWHDLTIFNKFIHKNNFKNSDRILQQLNNDVTKSENLIYSALQNFIKNLQELNF
;
A
#
# COMPACT_ATOMS: atom_id res chain seq x y z
N MET A 1 -5.77 -25.86 16.48
CA MET A 1 -5.52 -24.42 16.28
C MET A 1 -6.60 -23.65 17.03
N ASP A 2 -6.26 -22.67 17.87
CA ASP A 2 -7.27 -21.85 18.55
C ASP A 2 -8.05 -20.95 17.56
N ILE A 3 -9.12 -20.32 18.03
CA ILE A 3 -10.04 -19.52 17.21
C ILE A 3 -9.33 -18.35 16.52
N SER A 4 -8.48 -17.61 17.23
CA SER A 4 -7.77 -16.44 16.67
C SER A 4 -6.71 -16.86 15.65
N LYS A 5 -5.97 -17.95 15.91
CA LYS A 5 -5.05 -18.53 14.93
C LYS A 5 -5.80 -19.00 13.67
N LYS A 6 -6.95 -19.66 13.85
CA LYS A 6 -7.81 -20.08 12.73
C LYS A 6 -8.30 -18.87 11.93
N TYR A 7 -8.71 -17.80 12.59
CA TYR A 7 -9.11 -16.55 11.94
C TYR A 7 -7.98 -15.96 11.09
N LEU A 8 -6.77 -15.82 11.64
CA LEU A 8 -5.61 -15.30 10.90
C LEU A 8 -5.27 -16.18 9.68
N PHE A 9 -5.38 -17.50 9.83
CA PHE A 9 -5.19 -18.44 8.73
C PHE A 9 -6.22 -18.24 7.61
N GLU A 10 -7.51 -18.22 7.95
CA GLU A 10 -8.61 -18.04 7.00
C GLU A 10 -8.56 -16.66 6.32
N TYR A 11 -8.21 -15.61 7.07
CA TYR A 11 -7.98 -14.28 6.52
C TYR A 11 -6.89 -14.30 5.45
N TYR A 12 -5.75 -14.93 5.71
CA TYR A 12 -4.67 -15.03 4.71
C TYR A 12 -5.12 -15.76 3.44
N LEU A 13 -5.84 -16.88 3.59
CA LEU A 13 -6.38 -17.62 2.44
C LEU A 13 -7.37 -16.77 1.63
N SER A 14 -8.23 -15.99 2.30
CA SER A 14 -9.14 -15.06 1.65
C SER A 14 -8.38 -14.03 0.82
N LEU A 15 -7.29 -13.46 1.34
CA LEU A 15 -6.46 -12.48 0.63
C LEU A 15 -5.80 -13.09 -0.61
N GLN A 16 -5.30 -14.32 -0.51
CA GLN A 16 -4.73 -15.04 -1.65
C GLN A 16 -5.79 -15.28 -2.74
N ASN A 17 -6.97 -15.74 -2.35
CA ASN A 17 -8.09 -15.99 -3.26
C ASN A 17 -8.57 -14.71 -3.94
N ASP A 18 -8.73 -13.62 -3.19
CA ASP A 18 -9.10 -12.32 -3.73
C ASP A 18 -8.02 -11.79 -4.69
N CYS A 19 -6.75 -11.94 -4.34
CA CYS A 19 -5.64 -11.58 -5.22
C CYS A 19 -5.71 -12.30 -6.57
N ILE A 20 -5.92 -13.61 -6.56
CA ILE A 20 -6.10 -14.42 -7.78
C ILE A 20 -7.36 -13.99 -8.56
N LYS A 21 -8.47 -13.78 -7.86
CA LYS A 21 -9.75 -13.35 -8.45
C LYS A 21 -9.62 -12.01 -9.17
N GLU A 22 -8.98 -11.03 -8.55
CA GLU A 22 -8.74 -9.71 -9.18
C GLU A 22 -7.78 -9.82 -10.38
N LEU A 23 -6.75 -10.69 -10.33
CA LEU A 23 -5.90 -10.95 -11.50
C LEU A 23 -6.69 -11.51 -12.69
N TRP A 24 -7.61 -12.45 -12.44
CA TRP A 24 -8.49 -12.98 -13.49
C TRP A 24 -9.43 -11.92 -14.05
N LYS A 25 -9.96 -11.02 -13.21
CA LYS A 25 -10.77 -9.89 -13.67
C LYS A 25 -9.96 -8.96 -14.58
N ILE A 26 -8.75 -8.59 -14.18
CA ILE A 26 -7.84 -7.76 -14.99
C ILE A 26 -7.57 -8.43 -16.34
N LYS A 27 -7.29 -9.74 -16.36
CA LYS A 27 -7.05 -10.50 -17.60
C LYS A 27 -8.27 -10.49 -18.52
N LYS A 28 -9.49 -10.60 -17.97
CA LYS A 28 -10.73 -10.56 -18.76
C LYS A 28 -11.05 -9.16 -19.27
N ASN A 29 -10.86 -8.15 -18.43
CA ASN A 29 -11.20 -6.77 -18.74
C ASN A 29 -10.30 -5.83 -17.92
N PHE A 30 -9.49 -5.02 -18.59
CA PHE A 30 -8.52 -4.09 -17.99
C PHE A 30 -9.19 -2.88 -17.30
N LYS A 31 -10.07 -3.14 -16.33
CA LYS A 31 -10.77 -2.10 -15.58
C LYS A 31 -9.86 -1.53 -14.49
N ARG A 32 -9.88 -0.19 -14.37
CA ARG A 32 -9.12 0.56 -13.34
C ARG A 32 -9.40 0.06 -11.92
N ARG A 33 -10.65 -0.29 -11.62
CA ARG A 33 -11.07 -0.76 -10.29
C ARG A 33 -10.40 -2.09 -9.94
N ASP A 34 -10.36 -3.03 -10.86
CA ASP A 34 -9.78 -4.36 -10.62
C ASP A 34 -8.27 -4.27 -10.43
N ILE A 35 -7.58 -3.40 -11.19
CA ILE A 35 -6.15 -3.09 -10.98
C ILE A 35 -5.90 -2.50 -9.59
N HIS A 36 -6.78 -1.60 -9.13
CA HIS A 36 -6.68 -1.01 -7.80
C HIS A 36 -6.90 -2.05 -6.71
N ASN A 37 -7.96 -2.86 -6.82
CA ASN A 37 -8.28 -3.92 -5.86
C ASN A 37 -7.15 -4.95 -5.76
N PHE A 38 -6.63 -5.44 -6.89
CA PHE A 38 -5.46 -6.32 -6.90
C PHE A 38 -4.28 -5.71 -6.11
N ARG A 39 -3.98 -4.43 -6.35
CA ARG A 39 -2.92 -3.72 -5.62
C ARG A 39 -3.20 -3.61 -4.12
N VAL A 40 -4.47 -3.49 -3.71
CA VAL A 40 -4.85 -3.49 -2.30
C VAL A 40 -4.64 -4.89 -1.70
N CYS A 41 -5.07 -5.96 -2.38
CA CYS A 41 -4.83 -7.35 -1.95
C CYS A 41 -3.34 -7.61 -1.74
N VAL A 42 -2.48 -7.24 -2.70
CA VAL A 42 -1.02 -7.42 -2.54
C VAL A 42 -0.47 -6.64 -1.34
N LYS A 43 -0.94 -5.41 -1.09
CA LYS A 43 -0.50 -4.65 0.08
C LYS A 43 -0.94 -5.30 1.39
N LYS A 44 -2.16 -5.82 1.46
CA LYS A 44 -2.67 -6.57 2.63
C LYS A 44 -1.86 -7.84 2.86
N ILE A 45 -1.55 -8.60 1.80
CA ILE A 45 -0.67 -9.78 1.85
C ILE A 45 0.71 -9.38 2.40
N ASN A 46 1.30 -8.30 1.88
CA ASN A 46 2.63 -7.85 2.34
C ASN A 46 2.61 -7.38 3.81
N ALA A 47 1.56 -6.67 4.24
CA ALA A 47 1.40 -6.28 5.65
C ALA A 47 1.26 -7.51 6.55
N PHE A 48 0.44 -8.49 6.17
CA PHE A 48 0.30 -9.76 6.88
C PHE A 48 1.64 -10.50 6.98
N LYS A 49 2.41 -10.52 5.89
CA LYS A 49 3.75 -11.12 5.88
C LYS A 49 4.72 -10.41 6.81
N SER A 50 4.64 -9.08 6.95
CA SER A 50 5.42 -8.35 7.97
C SER A 50 5.06 -8.80 9.38
N LEU A 51 3.77 -9.05 9.67
CA LEU A 51 3.31 -9.60 10.94
C LEU A 51 3.86 -11.02 11.16
N LEU A 52 3.77 -11.92 10.17
CA LEU A 52 4.31 -13.28 10.28
C LEU A 52 5.83 -13.32 10.50
N ASN A 53 6.57 -12.46 9.77
CA ASN A 53 8.02 -12.34 9.96
C ASN A 53 8.38 -11.85 11.37
N PHE A 54 7.46 -11.15 12.06
CA PHE A 54 7.64 -10.77 13.46
C PHE A 54 7.41 -11.96 14.40
N PHE A 55 6.45 -12.85 14.10
CA PHE A 55 6.19 -14.03 14.93
C PHE A 55 7.34 -15.03 14.94
N LYS A 56 8.11 -15.14 13.85
CA LYS A 56 9.28 -16.02 13.78
C LYS A 56 10.47 -15.32 13.13
N TYR A 57 11.55 -15.15 13.89
CA TYR A 57 12.82 -14.65 13.40
C TYR A 57 13.37 -15.55 12.28
N GLY A 58 13.57 -15.00 11.08
CA GLY A 58 14.45 -15.58 10.05
C GLY A 58 13.79 -16.09 8.76
N GLU A 59 12.50 -16.45 8.76
CA GLU A 59 11.80 -16.84 7.53
C GLU A 59 11.22 -15.62 6.82
N LYS A 60 11.64 -15.37 5.56
CA LYS A 60 11.10 -14.27 4.75
C LYS A 60 10.05 -14.78 3.79
N PHE A 61 8.84 -14.27 3.94
CA PHE A 61 7.77 -14.43 2.96
C PHE A 61 7.96 -13.47 1.75
N ASP A 62 9.06 -13.55 0.99
CA ASP A 62 9.20 -12.74 -0.25
C ASP A 62 8.65 -13.50 -1.48
N ASN A 63 7.95 -12.78 -2.36
CA ASN A 63 7.41 -13.32 -3.60
C ASN A 63 7.73 -12.39 -4.77
N GLU A 64 8.77 -12.73 -5.52
CA GLU A 64 9.24 -11.92 -6.64
C GLU A 64 8.19 -11.79 -7.76
N LEU A 65 7.42 -12.85 -8.03
CA LEU A 65 6.38 -12.83 -9.07
C LEU A 65 5.28 -11.83 -8.71
N LEU A 66 4.82 -11.87 -7.45
CA LEU A 66 3.83 -10.93 -6.93
C LEU A 66 4.35 -9.50 -6.96
N ARG A 67 5.63 -9.29 -6.62
CA ARG A 67 6.31 -7.98 -6.70
C ARG A 67 6.35 -7.45 -8.14
N LYS A 68 6.69 -8.30 -9.12
CA LYS A 68 6.68 -7.92 -10.55
C LYS A 68 5.29 -7.51 -11.02
N LEU A 69 4.26 -8.30 -10.69
CA LEU A 69 2.85 -7.99 -11.03
C LEU A 69 2.40 -6.68 -10.37
N TYR A 70 2.67 -6.51 -9.07
CA TYR A 70 2.33 -5.30 -8.33
C TYR A 70 2.96 -4.05 -8.92
N ASN A 71 4.23 -4.12 -9.33
CA ASN A 71 4.95 -3.02 -9.95
C ASN A 71 4.37 -2.64 -11.31
N SER A 72 4.04 -3.62 -12.16
CA SER A 72 3.40 -3.37 -13.45
C SER A 72 1.99 -2.78 -13.31
N ALA A 73 1.18 -3.34 -12.41
CA ALA A 73 -0.12 -2.77 -12.04
C ALA A 73 0.01 -1.34 -11.49
N GLY A 74 1.09 -1.06 -10.75
CA GLY A 74 1.42 0.26 -10.25
C GLY A 74 1.67 1.28 -11.34
N LYS A 75 2.48 0.93 -12.34
CA LYS A 75 2.74 1.81 -13.49
C LYS A 75 1.47 2.15 -14.25
N LEU A 76 0.61 1.16 -14.49
CA LEU A 76 -0.68 1.38 -15.17
C LEU A 76 -1.63 2.26 -14.34
N ARG A 77 -1.69 2.04 -13.01
CA ARG A 77 -2.47 2.88 -12.08
C ARG A 77 -1.97 4.33 -12.07
N THR A 78 -0.66 4.54 -12.01
CA THR A 78 -0.03 5.87 -12.07
C THR A 78 -0.34 6.56 -13.39
N ASN A 79 -0.19 5.87 -14.53
CA ASN A 79 -0.50 6.44 -15.84
C ASN A 79 -1.97 6.90 -15.93
N THR A 80 -2.89 6.12 -15.36
CA THR A 80 -4.32 6.45 -15.32
C THR A 80 -4.63 7.63 -14.40
N LEU A 81 -3.92 7.76 -13.26
CA LEU A 81 -4.02 8.93 -12.37
C LEU A 81 -3.60 10.20 -13.10
N LEU A 82 -2.38 10.20 -13.64
CA LEU A 82 -1.82 11.34 -14.34
C LEU A 82 -2.74 11.84 -15.47
N LYS A 83 -3.30 10.91 -16.25
CA LYS A 83 -4.28 11.25 -17.30
C LYS A 83 -5.55 11.91 -16.72
N THR A 84 -6.00 11.48 -15.54
CA THR A 84 -7.18 12.06 -14.86
C THR A 84 -6.87 13.47 -14.37
N GLU A 85 -5.72 13.69 -13.72
CA GLU A 85 -5.30 14.99 -13.21
C GLU A 85 -5.11 16.03 -14.33
N LEU A 86 -4.47 15.65 -15.44
CA LEU A 86 -4.28 16.55 -16.58
C LEU A 86 -5.61 16.98 -17.21
N ARG A 87 -6.59 16.07 -17.28
CA ARG A 87 -7.94 16.39 -17.75
C ARG A 87 -8.64 17.36 -16.81
N ALA A 88 -8.50 17.19 -15.50
CA ALA A 88 -9.07 18.09 -14.50
C ALA A 88 -8.51 19.51 -14.63
N LEU A 89 -7.22 19.65 -14.94
CA LEU A 89 -6.58 20.93 -15.23
C LEU A 89 -6.87 21.49 -16.64
N LYS A 90 -7.72 20.83 -17.43
CA LYS A 90 -8.05 21.20 -18.82
C LYS A 90 -6.81 21.34 -19.72
N ILE A 91 -5.75 20.59 -19.41
CA ILE A 91 -4.54 20.53 -20.25
C ILE A 91 -4.84 19.58 -21.41
N SER A 92 -5.25 20.14 -22.54
CA SER A 92 -5.46 19.39 -23.78
C SER A 92 -4.25 19.56 -24.69
N ASP A 93 -3.42 18.53 -24.77
CA ASP A 93 -2.33 18.45 -25.74
C ASP A 93 -2.48 17.14 -26.53
N LYS A 94 -2.44 17.25 -27.86
CA LYS A 94 -2.56 16.08 -28.77
C LYS A 94 -1.45 15.07 -28.50
N HIS A 95 -0.22 15.53 -28.29
CA HIS A 95 0.94 14.69 -27.97
C HIS A 95 0.78 13.99 -26.63
N LEU A 96 0.20 14.65 -25.61
CA LEU A 96 -0.09 14.01 -24.33
C LEU A 96 -1.15 12.92 -24.46
N ASN A 97 -2.23 13.20 -25.18
CA ASN A 97 -3.29 12.21 -25.38
C ASN A 97 -2.75 10.97 -26.11
N GLU A 98 -1.88 11.16 -27.09
CA GLU A 98 -1.20 10.09 -27.80
C GLU A 98 -0.19 9.35 -26.91
N TYR A 99 0.62 10.07 -26.13
CA TYR A 99 1.52 9.49 -25.13
C TYR A 99 0.76 8.56 -24.17
N PHE A 100 -0.32 9.04 -23.55
CA PHE A 100 -1.10 8.23 -22.62
C PHE A 100 -1.78 7.04 -23.29
N LYS A 101 -2.24 7.18 -24.55
CA LYS A 101 -2.82 6.08 -25.33
C LYS A 101 -1.78 4.98 -25.55
N THR A 102 -0.62 5.34 -26.09
CA THR A 102 0.46 4.40 -26.42
C THR A 102 1.06 3.76 -25.16
N GLN A 103 1.35 4.55 -24.11
CA GLN A 103 1.88 4.03 -22.85
C GLN A 103 0.88 3.13 -22.12
N SER A 104 -0.42 3.49 -22.11
CA SER A 104 -1.43 2.62 -21.48
C SER A 104 -1.52 1.27 -22.16
N LYS A 105 -1.51 1.25 -23.51
CA LYS A 105 -1.52 0.02 -24.29
C LYS A 105 -0.31 -0.86 -23.96
N LYS A 106 0.90 -0.31 -24.04
CA LYS A 106 2.16 -1.03 -23.73
C LYS A 106 2.19 -1.56 -22.30
N LEU A 107 1.73 -0.76 -21.33
CA LEU A 107 1.68 -1.18 -19.91
C LEU A 107 0.64 -2.27 -19.67
N ALA A 108 -0.51 -2.21 -20.35
CA ALA A 108 -1.55 -3.22 -20.28
C ALA A 108 -1.08 -4.55 -20.88
N GLU A 109 -0.52 -4.54 -22.09
CA GLU A 109 0.05 -5.73 -22.76
C GLU A 109 1.14 -6.39 -21.89
N LYS A 110 2.03 -5.58 -21.31
CA LYS A 110 3.06 -6.08 -20.40
C LYS A 110 2.45 -6.75 -19.16
N LEU A 111 1.43 -6.14 -18.56
CA LEU A 111 0.76 -6.70 -17.39
C LEU A 111 0.02 -7.99 -17.78
N GLU A 112 -0.65 -8.03 -18.92
CA GLU A 112 -1.34 -9.22 -19.44
C GLU A 112 -0.40 -10.40 -19.62
N TYR A 113 0.74 -10.15 -20.25
CA TYR A 113 1.79 -11.15 -20.45
C TYR A 113 2.29 -11.68 -19.10
N GLN A 114 2.54 -10.81 -18.13
CA GLN A 114 2.97 -11.21 -16.79
C GLN A 114 1.91 -12.01 -16.03
N ILE A 115 0.64 -11.64 -16.14
CA ILE A 115 -0.46 -12.41 -15.53
C ILE A 115 -0.49 -13.82 -16.13
N SER A 116 -0.39 -13.94 -17.45
CA SER A 116 -0.43 -15.23 -18.13
C SER A 116 0.78 -16.10 -17.76
N SER A 117 1.99 -15.54 -17.78
CA SER A 117 3.22 -16.26 -17.46
C SER A 117 3.37 -16.61 -15.98
N TYR A 118 2.86 -15.80 -15.05
CA TYR A 118 3.08 -16.00 -13.62
C TYR A 118 1.91 -16.65 -12.89
N SER A 119 0.73 -16.73 -13.49
CA SER A 119 -0.48 -17.25 -12.82
C SER A 119 -0.33 -18.65 -12.23
N VAL A 120 0.36 -19.56 -12.95
CA VAL A 120 0.62 -20.93 -12.47
C VAL A 120 1.61 -20.92 -11.31
N GLY A 121 2.75 -20.24 -11.47
CA GLY A 121 3.77 -20.13 -10.41
C GLY A 121 3.22 -19.47 -9.14
N LEU A 122 2.33 -18.48 -9.28
CA LEU A 122 1.72 -17.80 -8.13
C LEU A 122 0.84 -18.75 -7.31
N LYS A 123 0.09 -19.67 -7.96
CA LYS A 123 -0.70 -20.69 -7.26
C LYS A 123 0.19 -21.64 -6.46
N THR A 124 1.32 -22.06 -7.05
CA THR A 124 2.29 -22.93 -6.36
C THR A 124 2.86 -22.23 -5.12
N ILE A 125 3.31 -20.98 -5.26
CA ILE A 125 3.84 -20.21 -4.13
C ILE A 125 2.78 -20.02 -3.04
N PHE A 126 1.53 -19.69 -3.41
CA PHE A 126 0.46 -19.54 -2.42
C PHE A 126 0.13 -20.84 -1.68
N LYS A 127 0.24 -22.00 -2.35
CA LYS A 127 0.10 -23.31 -1.72
C LYS A 127 1.24 -23.58 -0.72
N GLU A 128 2.48 -23.27 -1.08
CA GLU A 128 3.63 -23.40 -0.18
C GLU A 128 3.53 -22.46 1.02
N GLU A 129 3.15 -21.21 0.79
CA GLU A 129 2.94 -20.22 1.85
C GLU A 129 1.81 -20.63 2.79
N LYS A 130 0.74 -21.28 2.29
CA LYS A 130 -0.32 -21.84 3.13
C LYS A 130 0.24 -22.88 4.12
N THR A 131 1.02 -23.85 3.64
CA THR A 131 1.62 -24.87 4.51
C THR A 131 2.55 -24.24 5.55
N LYS A 132 3.37 -23.26 5.13
CA LYS A 132 4.24 -22.52 6.05
C LYS A 132 3.44 -21.76 7.11
N LEU A 133 2.38 -21.06 6.71
CA LEU A 133 1.53 -20.32 7.63
C LEU A 133 0.87 -21.24 8.67
N GLU A 134 0.33 -22.37 8.23
CA GLU A 134 -0.29 -23.34 9.13
C GLU A 134 0.68 -23.84 10.19
N PHE A 135 1.90 -24.21 9.76
CA PHE A 135 2.97 -24.59 10.68
C PHE A 135 3.33 -23.45 11.64
N LEU A 136 3.57 -22.23 11.13
CA LEU A 136 3.94 -21.08 11.96
C LEU A 136 2.88 -20.75 13.02
N LEU A 137 1.60 -20.74 12.65
CA LEU A 137 0.54 -20.42 13.59
C LEU A 137 0.40 -21.49 14.67
N ASN A 138 0.58 -22.76 14.32
CA ASN A 138 0.55 -23.86 15.29
C ASN A 138 1.73 -23.79 16.26
N GLU A 139 2.94 -23.51 15.77
CA GLU A 139 4.17 -23.42 16.59
C GLU A 139 4.29 -22.09 17.36
N SER A 140 3.62 -21.04 16.90
CA SER A 140 3.62 -19.76 17.62
C SER A 140 2.99 -19.94 18.99
N GLY A 141 3.63 -19.39 20.02
CA GLY A 141 3.10 -19.37 21.39
C GLY A 141 1.84 -18.50 21.51
N ASN A 142 1.83 -17.60 22.50
CA ASN A 142 0.72 -16.67 22.67
C ASN A 142 0.70 -15.63 21.52
N ILE A 143 -0.09 -15.91 20.48
CA ILE A 143 -0.18 -15.10 19.25
C ILE A 143 -0.81 -13.72 19.50
N GLU A 144 -1.68 -13.62 20.51
CA GLU A 144 -2.30 -12.38 20.92
C GLU A 144 -1.24 -11.41 21.46
N ASN A 145 -0.42 -11.86 22.41
CA ASN A 145 0.71 -11.09 22.94
C ASN A 145 1.73 -10.73 21.85
N LEU A 146 2.02 -11.66 20.93
CA LEU A 146 2.90 -11.37 19.79
C LEU A 146 2.31 -10.30 18.86
N SER A 147 1.00 -10.34 18.59
CA SER A 147 0.29 -9.35 17.77
C SER A 147 0.29 -7.97 18.41
N PHE A 148 0.07 -7.91 19.73
CA PHE A 148 0.15 -6.67 20.49
C PHE A 148 1.57 -6.08 20.47
N LYS A 149 2.59 -6.89 20.76
CA LYS A 149 4.01 -6.48 20.66
C LYS A 149 4.37 -5.99 19.26
N TYR A 150 3.84 -6.62 18.21
CA TYR A 150 4.04 -6.17 16.84
C TYR A 150 3.46 -4.77 16.61
N LEU A 151 2.22 -4.53 17.03
CA LEU A 151 1.57 -3.21 16.90
C LEU A 151 2.33 -2.13 17.68
N ASN A 152 2.73 -2.39 18.93
CA ASN A 152 3.50 -1.42 19.72
C ASN A 152 4.84 -1.10 19.05
N ASN A 153 5.53 -2.11 18.51
CA ASN A 153 6.77 -1.88 17.76
C ASN A 153 6.54 -1.07 16.48
N LEU A 154 5.41 -1.26 15.80
CA LEU A 154 5.07 -0.51 14.59
C LEU A 154 4.71 0.93 14.92
N PHE A 155 3.92 1.16 15.97
CA PHE A 155 3.57 2.50 16.46
C PHE A 155 4.79 3.24 17.02
N LYS A 156 5.66 2.57 17.76
CA LYS A 156 6.95 3.13 18.18
C LYS A 156 7.77 3.64 16.98
N LYS A 157 7.90 2.83 15.92
CA LYS A 157 8.58 3.26 14.67
C LYS A 157 7.92 4.45 13.98
N ILE A 158 6.59 4.60 14.11
CA ILE A 158 5.86 5.75 13.56
C ILE A 158 6.06 6.98 14.44
N SER A 159 6.09 6.82 15.76
CA SER A 159 6.31 7.90 16.72
C SER A 159 7.75 8.43 16.69
N GLU A 160 8.72 7.54 16.49
CA GLU A 160 10.14 7.86 16.30
C GLU A 160 10.45 8.26 14.85
N PHE A 161 9.44 8.43 13.99
CA PHE A 161 9.67 8.73 12.59
C PHE A 161 10.20 10.16 12.42
N GLU A 162 11.53 10.27 12.34
CA GLU A 162 12.20 11.54 12.08
C GLU A 162 12.03 11.94 10.61
N ILE A 163 11.53 13.16 10.41
CA ILE A 163 11.42 13.73 9.08
C ILE A 163 12.66 14.60 8.89
N THR A 164 13.77 13.94 8.56
CA THR A 164 15.01 14.63 8.23
C THR A 164 14.88 15.28 6.86
N ASN A 165 15.36 16.51 6.74
CA ASN A 165 15.28 17.32 5.52
C ASN A 165 16.24 16.84 4.41
N GLU A 166 16.71 15.59 4.47
CA GLU A 166 17.74 15.07 3.59
C GLU A 166 17.20 14.68 2.21
N LYS A 167 17.78 15.32 1.18
CA LYS A 167 17.32 15.35 -0.22
C LYS A 167 17.25 14.01 -0.97
N LYS A 168 17.60 12.86 -0.38
CA LYS A 168 17.84 11.61 -1.13
C LYS A 168 16.65 10.65 -1.26
N LYS A 169 15.64 10.72 -0.37
CA LYS A 169 14.33 10.05 -0.50
C LYS A 169 13.37 10.78 0.42
N SER A 170 12.16 11.10 -0.04
CA SER A 170 11.19 11.76 0.82
C SER A 170 10.82 10.81 1.98
N PRO A 171 11.15 11.15 3.24
CA PRO A 171 10.85 10.30 4.39
C PRO A 171 9.34 10.01 4.49
N LEU A 172 8.50 10.93 4.03
CA LEU A 172 7.05 10.76 3.97
C LEU A 172 6.57 9.56 3.11
N HIS A 173 7.34 9.13 2.10
CA HIS A 173 7.00 7.94 1.35
C HIS A 173 7.16 6.66 2.19
N ASP A 174 8.16 6.61 3.07
CA ASP A 174 8.39 5.48 3.94
C ASP A 174 7.43 5.50 5.14
N LEU A 175 7.14 6.68 5.70
CA LEU A 175 6.02 6.86 6.65
C LEU A 175 4.71 6.35 6.05
N ARG A 176 4.41 6.67 4.79
CA ARG A 176 3.21 6.17 4.11
C ARG A 176 3.15 4.65 4.01
N LYS A 177 4.29 3.97 3.84
CA LYS A 177 4.32 2.49 3.86
C LYS A 177 4.01 1.97 5.27
N LEU A 178 4.65 2.54 6.29
CA LEU A 178 4.43 2.18 7.69
C LEU A 178 2.97 2.39 8.10
N MET A 179 2.37 3.54 7.77
CA MET A 179 0.96 3.83 8.05
C MET A 179 0.00 2.89 7.31
N LYS A 180 0.35 2.44 6.10
CA LYS A 180 -0.45 1.43 5.38
C LYS A 180 -0.36 0.06 6.02
N GLU A 181 0.85 -0.34 6.45
CA GLU A 181 1.05 -1.57 7.21
C GLU A 181 0.27 -1.54 8.53
N ALA A 182 0.36 -0.42 9.26
CA ALA A 182 -0.37 -0.20 10.50
C ALA A 182 -1.88 -0.32 10.29
N GLY A 183 -2.45 0.37 9.29
CA GLY A 183 -3.89 0.26 9.02
C GLY A 183 -4.36 -1.14 8.67
N TYR A 184 -3.62 -1.89 7.85
CA TYR A 184 -4.05 -3.25 7.49
C TYR A 184 -3.91 -4.25 8.63
N ASN A 185 -2.84 -4.16 9.42
CA ASN A 185 -2.61 -5.10 10.51
C ASN A 185 -3.38 -4.72 11.77
N TYR A 186 -3.62 -3.45 12.04
CA TYR A 186 -4.47 -3.02 13.15
C TYR A 186 -5.92 -3.49 12.96
N ASP A 187 -6.49 -3.25 11.77
CA ASP A 187 -7.84 -3.72 11.39
C ASP A 187 -7.97 -5.25 11.57
N LEU A 188 -7.03 -5.99 10.99
CA LEU A 188 -6.96 -7.45 11.12
C LEU A 188 -6.86 -7.94 12.57
N ILE A 189 -5.95 -7.36 13.35
CA ILE A 189 -5.69 -7.78 14.72
C ILE A 189 -6.91 -7.46 15.60
N CYS A 190 -7.55 -6.31 15.40
CA CYS A 190 -8.79 -5.97 16.11
C CYS A 190 -9.92 -6.94 15.78
N ASP A 191 -10.06 -7.35 14.51
CA ASP A 191 -11.06 -8.35 14.13
C ASP A 191 -10.76 -9.73 14.72
N ALA A 192 -9.48 -10.11 14.83
CA ALA A 192 -9.05 -11.37 15.43
C ALA A 192 -9.13 -11.39 16.97
N PHE A 193 -9.00 -10.21 17.60
CA PHE A 193 -8.88 -10.01 19.05
C PHE A 193 -9.71 -8.78 19.48
N TYR A 194 -11.04 -8.91 19.43
CA TYR A 194 -12.04 -7.83 19.61
C TYR A 194 -11.74 -6.76 20.67
N PHE A 195 -11.04 -7.12 21.76
CA PHE A 195 -10.71 -6.22 22.86
C PHE A 195 -9.67 -5.12 22.52
N LEU A 196 -8.98 -5.21 21.37
CA LEU A 196 -7.95 -4.24 20.95
C LEU A 196 -8.50 -3.05 20.15
N LYS A 197 -9.80 -3.04 19.84
CA LYS A 197 -10.39 -2.04 18.95
C LYS A 197 -10.57 -0.69 19.64
N ASP A 198 -9.80 0.30 19.19
CA ASP A 198 -9.95 1.71 19.56
C ASP A 198 -10.35 2.54 18.33
N GLU A 199 -11.55 3.14 18.39
CA GLU A 199 -12.09 3.93 17.27
C GLU A 199 -11.35 5.24 17.02
N VAL A 200 -10.67 5.79 18.02
CA VAL A 200 -9.85 7.00 17.87
C VAL A 200 -8.61 6.65 17.06
N ILE A 201 -7.91 5.57 17.42
CA ILE A 201 -6.73 5.09 16.69
C ILE A 201 -7.09 4.76 15.23
N MET A 202 -8.17 4.01 14.99
CA MET A 202 -8.61 3.69 13.62
C MET A 202 -8.86 4.95 12.79
N ARG A 203 -9.61 5.92 13.32
CA ARG A 203 -9.92 7.17 12.60
C ARG A 203 -8.66 7.97 12.29
N GLN A 204 -7.69 7.99 13.20
CA GLN A 204 -6.43 8.70 12.96
C GLN A 204 -5.56 8.00 11.92
N ILE A 205 -5.46 6.67 11.97
CA ILE A 205 -4.76 5.88 10.95
C ILE A 205 -5.38 6.13 9.57
N ASP A 206 -6.71 6.13 9.47
CA ASP A 206 -7.43 6.38 8.22
C ASP A 206 -7.21 7.80 7.70
N ASN A 207 -7.28 8.80 8.59
CA ASN A 207 -7.02 10.19 8.25
C ASN A 207 -5.58 10.39 7.71
N LEU A 208 -4.58 9.89 8.42
CA LEU A 208 -3.18 9.96 7.99
C LEU A 208 -2.98 9.23 6.65
N ASN A 209 -3.54 8.04 6.50
CA ASN A 209 -3.48 7.28 5.26
C ASN A 209 -4.11 8.01 4.06
N LYS A 210 -5.19 8.77 4.30
CA LYS A 210 -5.85 9.61 3.29
C LYS A 210 -4.96 10.78 2.89
N ILE A 211 -4.44 11.53 3.87
CA ILE A 211 -3.59 12.71 3.62
C ILE A 211 -2.28 12.29 2.93
N LEU A 212 -1.58 11.27 3.44
CA LEU A 212 -0.37 10.71 2.82
C LEU A 212 -0.65 10.17 1.41
N GLY A 213 -1.84 9.62 1.16
CA GLY A 213 -2.30 9.21 -0.15
C GLY A 213 -2.36 10.38 -1.14
N ALA A 214 -3.03 11.47 -0.75
CA ALA A 214 -3.17 12.67 -1.55
C ALA A 214 -1.81 13.36 -1.82
N TRP A 215 -0.97 13.52 -0.79
CA TRP A 215 0.40 14.04 -0.92
C TRP A 215 1.23 13.24 -1.93
N HIS A 216 1.17 11.92 -1.87
CA HIS A 216 1.93 11.04 -2.75
C HIS A 216 1.46 11.18 -4.21
N ASP A 217 0.16 11.28 -4.45
CA ASP A 217 -0.41 11.47 -5.78
C ASP A 217 0.00 12.86 -6.35
N LEU A 218 0.00 13.92 -5.54
CA LEU A 218 0.54 15.24 -5.89
C LEU A 218 2.03 15.19 -6.24
N THR A 219 2.84 14.49 -5.45
CA THR A 219 4.30 14.37 -5.68
C THR A 219 4.60 13.62 -6.97
N ILE A 220 3.85 12.55 -7.25
CA ILE A 220 3.95 11.84 -8.53
C ILE A 220 3.58 12.75 -9.69
N PHE A 221 2.52 13.53 -9.54
CA PHE A 221 2.07 14.44 -10.58
C PHE A 221 3.07 15.57 -10.84
N ASN A 222 3.59 16.20 -9.79
CA ASN A 222 4.64 17.21 -9.85
C ASN A 222 5.89 16.68 -10.60
N LYS A 223 6.38 15.49 -10.21
CA LYS A 223 7.49 14.82 -10.91
C LYS A 223 7.21 14.57 -12.39
N PHE A 224 5.97 14.26 -12.76
CA PHE A 224 5.57 14.06 -14.14
C PHE A 224 5.58 15.38 -14.93
N ILE A 225 5.01 16.45 -14.38
CA ILE A 225 5.01 17.79 -15.00
C ILE A 225 6.45 18.27 -15.23
N HIS A 226 7.29 18.17 -14.21
CA HIS A 226 8.70 18.59 -14.28
C HIS A 226 9.51 17.81 -15.33
N LYS A 227 9.16 16.54 -15.58
CA LYS A 227 9.89 15.70 -16.55
C LYS A 227 9.50 16.00 -18.00
N ASN A 228 8.26 16.45 -18.25
CA ASN A 228 7.71 16.53 -19.59
C ASN A 228 7.53 17.98 -20.12
N ASN A 229 7.89 19.00 -19.32
CA ASN A 229 7.98 20.42 -19.72
C ASN A 229 6.85 20.91 -20.65
N PHE A 230 5.63 20.92 -20.12
CA PHE A 230 4.43 21.36 -20.84
C PHE A 230 4.35 22.88 -21.01
N LYS A 231 3.50 23.34 -21.94
CA LYS A 231 3.09 24.75 -22.00
C LYS A 231 2.45 25.15 -20.66
N ASN A 232 2.88 26.26 -20.06
CA ASN A 232 2.53 26.69 -18.71
C ASN A 232 2.99 25.76 -17.58
N SER A 233 3.99 24.89 -17.83
CA SER A 233 4.57 24.02 -16.79
C SER A 233 4.96 24.80 -15.55
N ASP A 234 5.56 25.98 -15.71
CA ASP A 234 6.12 26.73 -14.59
C ASP A 234 5.04 27.19 -13.61
N ARG A 235 3.92 27.69 -14.13
CA ARG A 235 2.75 28.07 -13.30
C ARG A 235 2.14 26.85 -12.60
N ILE A 236 1.99 25.74 -13.32
CA ILE A 236 1.44 24.49 -12.76
C ILE A 236 2.39 23.93 -11.69
N LEU A 237 3.70 23.94 -11.94
CA LEU A 237 4.73 23.50 -11.01
C LEU A 237 4.74 24.37 -9.76
N GLN A 238 4.61 25.70 -9.90
CA GLN A 238 4.53 26.61 -8.76
C GLN A 238 3.31 26.28 -7.89
N GLN A 239 2.13 26.07 -8.50
CA GLN A 239 0.93 25.67 -7.76
C GLN A 239 1.12 24.30 -7.08
N LEU A 240 1.63 23.30 -7.81
CA LEU A 240 1.85 21.96 -7.27
C LEU A 240 2.87 21.93 -6.15
N ASN A 241 3.94 22.73 -6.24
CA ASN A 241 4.93 22.86 -5.16
C ASN A 241 4.27 23.44 -3.90
N ASN A 242 3.45 24.48 -4.03
CA ASN A 242 2.69 25.04 -2.91
C ASN A 242 1.72 24.02 -2.30
N ASP A 243 1.02 23.25 -3.12
CA ASP A 243 0.07 22.24 -2.67
C ASP A 243 0.78 21.05 -2.00
N VAL A 244 1.96 20.65 -2.50
CA VAL A 244 2.82 19.65 -1.86
C VAL A 244 3.25 20.15 -0.48
N THR A 245 3.81 21.36 -0.36
CA THR A 245 4.25 21.91 0.93
C THR A 245 3.09 22.05 1.93
N LYS A 246 1.91 22.50 1.49
CA LYS A 246 0.71 22.53 2.34
C LYS A 246 0.32 21.14 2.84
N SER A 247 0.39 20.14 1.97
CA SER A 247 0.07 18.76 2.31
C SER A 247 1.09 18.17 3.29
N GLU A 248 2.38 18.49 3.14
CA GLU A 248 3.43 18.11 4.09
C GLU A 248 3.17 18.71 5.48
N ASN A 249 2.83 20.00 5.56
CA ASN A 249 2.44 20.65 6.82
C ASN A 249 1.23 19.99 7.48
N LEU A 250 0.23 19.61 6.70
CA LEU A 250 -0.94 18.89 7.19
C LEU A 250 -0.57 17.49 7.71
N ILE A 251 0.34 16.77 7.03
CA ILE A 251 0.85 15.48 7.49
C ILE A 251 1.56 15.64 8.83
N TYR A 252 2.42 16.65 8.98
CA TYR A 252 3.13 16.90 10.25
C TYR A 252 2.16 17.13 11.40
N SER A 253 1.17 18.01 11.22
CA SER A 253 0.17 18.28 12.24
C SER A 253 -0.64 17.03 12.61
N ALA A 254 -1.09 16.27 11.60
CA ALA A 254 -1.84 15.04 11.82
C ALA A 254 -1.01 13.95 12.52
N LEU A 255 0.28 13.84 12.18
CA LEU A 255 1.20 12.88 12.79
C LEU A 255 1.46 13.22 14.26
N GLN A 256 1.70 14.49 14.59
CA GLN A 256 1.90 14.91 15.99
C GLN A 256 0.66 14.61 16.84
N ASN A 257 -0.54 14.85 16.29
CA ASN A 257 -1.78 14.51 17.00
C ASN A 257 -1.97 12.99 17.17
N PHE A 258 -1.56 12.19 16.18
CA PHE A 258 -1.57 10.73 16.30
C PHE A 258 -0.60 10.25 17.39
N ILE A 259 0.63 10.77 17.41
CA ILE A 259 1.64 10.42 18.42
C ILE A 259 1.18 10.78 19.82
N LYS A 260 0.61 11.97 20.01
CA LYS A 260 0.03 12.40 21.29
C LYS A 260 -1.02 11.41 21.79
N ASN A 261 -1.94 10.99 20.91
CA ASN A 261 -3.00 10.06 21.29
C ASN A 261 -2.46 8.65 21.59
N LEU A 262 -1.43 8.18 20.89
CA LEU A 262 -0.77 6.92 21.24
C LEU A 262 -0.21 6.96 22.66
N GLN A 263 0.41 8.08 23.05
CA GLN A 263 0.96 8.28 24.40
C GLN A 263 -0.15 8.29 25.47
N GLU A 264 -1.28 8.96 25.21
CA GLU A 264 -2.43 9.00 26.13
C GLU A 264 -3.07 7.61 26.33
N LEU A 265 -3.04 6.77 25.30
CA LEU A 265 -3.60 5.41 25.31
C LEU A 265 -2.61 4.33 25.77
N ASN A 266 -1.39 4.71 26.18
CA ASN A 266 -0.31 3.80 26.59
C ASN A 266 0.08 2.76 25.52
N PHE A 267 0.08 3.18 24.25
CA PHE A 267 0.62 2.40 23.12
C PHE A 267 2.12 2.62 22.91
#